data_AF-A0A7J4NCM8-F1
#
_entry.id   AF-A0A7J4NCM8-F1
#
_cell.length_a   1.000
_cell.length_b   1.000
_cell.length_c   1.000
_cell.angle_alpha   90.00
_cell.angle_beta   90.00
_cell.angle_gamma   90.00
#
_symmetry.space_group_name_H-M   'P 1'
#
loop_
_entity.id
_entity.type
_entity.pdbx_description
1 polymer ?
#
loop_
_entity_poly.entity_id
_entity_poly.type
_entity_poly.pdbx_seq_one_letter_code
_entity_poly.pdbx_strand_id
1 'polypeptide(L)'
;ILSIITAIGGFGLALYGAIDWLSGDSTHLSMHGHTLIDQIVHEIEHAFLPEDLQLRYVGWATIALSFVLGPIMAARIYGGSLRNGEKATPLVHWLTSLSSKFGSQNVDELANSQLAEALQNRLYFDDLYEGVLARTIVPFANFAAWFDKNVIDGVIKQIESNSVLGSVQIRRITTGSARDYILMAAVGALCIFALIWGVGA
;
A
#
# COMPACT_ATOMS: atom_id res chain seq x y z
N ILE A 1 13.67 7.72 -15.89
CA ILE A 1 13.10 8.73 -14.95
C ILE A 1 12.52 8.05 -13.73
N LEU A 2 11.51 7.18 -13.87
CA LEU A 2 10.92 6.46 -12.73
C LEU A 2 11.95 5.66 -11.92
N SER A 3 12.86 4.92 -12.56
CA SER A 3 13.95 4.18 -11.89
C SER A 3 14.87 5.06 -11.05
N ILE A 4 15.19 6.27 -11.54
CA ILE A 4 16.03 7.25 -10.84
C ILE A 4 15.27 7.79 -9.63
N ILE A 5 13.98 8.11 -9.80
CA ILE A 5 13.11 8.58 -8.72
C ILE A 5 12.98 7.49 -7.64
N THR A 6 12.80 6.23 -8.02
CA THR A 6 12.71 5.12 -7.07
C THR A 6 14.03 4.88 -6.34
N ALA A 7 15.16 4.89 -7.04
CA ALA A 7 16.47 4.67 -6.42
C ALA A 7 16.84 5.81 -5.45
N ILE A 8 16.71 7.07 -5.88
CA ILE A 8 17.02 8.23 -5.04
C ILE A 8 16.00 8.36 -3.91
N GLY A 9 14.72 8.11 -4.18
CA GLY A 9 13.66 8.16 -3.17
C GLY A 9 13.81 7.07 -2.11
N GLY A 10 14.14 5.84 -2.52
CA GLY A 10 14.44 4.74 -1.60
C GLY A 10 15.66 5.03 -0.73
N PHE A 11 16.73 5.55 -1.33
CA PHE A 11 17.91 6.01 -0.58
C PHE A 11 17.57 7.15 0.39
N GLY A 12 16.76 8.12 -0.03
CA GLY A 12 16.31 9.21 0.83
C GLY A 12 15.47 8.73 2.02
N LEU A 13 14.63 7.72 1.83
CA LEU A 13 13.87 7.08 2.92
C LEU A 13 14.79 6.31 3.87
N ALA A 14 15.76 5.59 3.34
CA ALA A 14 16.78 4.90 4.14
C ALA A 14 17.54 5.90 5.03
N LEU A 15 18.03 7.01 4.44
CA LEU A 15 18.66 8.11 5.20
C LEU A 15 17.77 8.68 6.30
N TYR A 16 16.45 8.62 6.16
CA TYR A 16 15.51 9.12 7.16
C TYR A 16 15.14 8.07 8.23
N GLY A 17 15.84 6.92 8.26
CA GLY A 17 15.62 5.85 9.23
C GLY A 17 14.37 5.02 8.95
N ALA A 18 13.88 5.00 7.70
CA ALA A 18 12.71 4.19 7.35
C ALA A 18 12.95 2.69 7.53
N ILE A 19 14.20 2.23 7.41
CA ILE A 19 14.58 0.84 7.58
C ILE A 19 14.42 0.43 9.04
N ASP A 20 14.95 1.22 9.98
CA ASP A 20 14.87 0.93 11.42
C ASP A 20 13.44 1.07 11.96
N TRP A 21 12.66 1.96 11.35
CA TRP A 21 11.24 2.07 11.67
C TRP A 21 10.44 0.85 11.19
N LEU A 22 10.79 0.31 10.02
CA LEU A 22 10.16 -0.90 9.47
C LEU A 22 10.64 -2.18 10.17
N SER A 23 11.89 -2.24 10.65
CA SER A 23 12.40 -3.37 11.42
C SER A 23 11.84 -3.44 12.84
N GLY A 24 11.30 -2.31 13.34
CA GLY A 24 10.78 -2.18 14.70
C GLY A 24 11.84 -1.80 15.74
N ASP A 25 13.07 -1.50 15.29
CA ASP A 25 14.16 -1.05 16.17
C ASP A 25 13.98 0.40 16.62
N SER A 26 13.20 1.19 15.88
CA SER A 26 12.85 2.58 16.25
C SER A 26 11.34 2.83 16.22
N THR A 27 10.85 3.63 17.18
CA THR A 27 9.42 4.00 17.28
C THR A 27 9.04 5.20 16.40
N HIS A 28 10.03 5.89 15.83
CA HIS A 28 9.84 7.08 15.01
C HIS A 28 10.94 7.19 13.95
N LEU A 29 10.61 7.79 12.81
CA LEU A 29 11.57 8.08 11.76
C LEU A 29 12.57 9.14 12.24
N SER A 30 13.83 8.76 12.36
CA SER A 30 14.90 9.66 12.79
C SER A 30 16.20 9.37 12.04
N MET A 31 16.97 10.42 11.77
CA MET A 31 18.35 10.28 11.32
C MET A 31 19.19 9.85 12.52
N HIS A 32 19.96 8.79 12.34
CA HIS A 32 20.78 8.17 13.39
C HIS A 32 22.12 8.91 13.60
N GLY A 33 22.61 9.61 12.56
CA GLY A 33 23.84 10.39 12.62
C GLY A 33 23.70 11.82 13.16
N HIS A 34 24.77 12.34 13.77
CA HIS A 34 24.87 13.75 14.16
C HIS A 34 24.90 14.71 12.95
N THR A 35 25.33 14.21 11.79
CA THR A 35 25.37 14.95 10.52
C THR A 35 24.78 14.12 9.38
N LEU A 36 24.31 14.79 8.32
CA LEU A 36 23.83 14.14 7.10
C LEU A 36 24.90 13.26 6.43
N ILE A 37 26.17 13.65 6.56
CA ILE A 37 27.30 12.92 5.98
C ILE A 37 27.48 11.59 6.72
N ASP A 38 27.40 11.60 8.05
CA ASP A 38 27.51 10.37 8.84
C ASP A 38 26.40 9.38 8.51
N GLN A 39 25.17 9.87 8.31
CA GLN A 39 24.05 9.02 7.86
C GLN A 39 24.30 8.43 6.47
N ILE A 40 24.79 9.24 5.52
CA ILE A 40 25.12 8.75 4.18
C ILE A 40 26.21 7.68 4.24
N VAL A 41 27.25 7.90 5.03
CA VAL A 41 28.34 6.94 5.21
C VAL A 41 27.81 5.67 5.87
N HIS A 42 26.98 5.80 6.91
CA HIS A 42 26.37 4.66 7.59
C HIS A 42 25.52 3.81 6.65
N GLU A 43 24.63 4.42 5.85
CA GLU A 43 23.82 3.70 4.87
C GLU A 43 24.67 3.03 3.78
N ILE A 44 25.72 3.70 3.30
CA ILE A 44 26.64 3.12 2.31
C ILE A 44 27.42 1.95 2.92
N GLU A 45 27.91 2.09 4.13
CA GLU A 45 28.61 1.02 4.85
C GLU A 45 27.67 -0.15 5.11
N HIS A 46 26.44 0.09 5.54
CA HIS A 46 25.47 -0.97 5.75
C HIS A 46 25.09 -1.69 4.44
N ALA A 47 24.89 -0.93 3.35
CA ALA A 47 24.50 -1.50 2.05
C ALA A 47 25.63 -2.26 1.34
N PHE A 48 26.88 -1.77 1.41
CA PHE A 48 28.01 -2.34 0.68
C PHE A 48 28.99 -3.15 1.55
N LEU A 49 28.98 -2.94 2.86
CA LEU A 49 29.86 -3.57 3.84
C LEU A 49 29.08 -4.15 5.03
N PRO A 50 28.00 -4.94 4.82
CA PRO A 50 27.20 -5.48 5.92
C PRO A 50 28.08 -6.31 6.86
N GLU A 51 27.78 -6.29 8.17
CA GLU A 51 28.56 -7.00 9.20
C GLU A 51 28.60 -8.52 8.96
N ASP A 52 27.50 -9.06 8.43
CA ASP A 52 27.42 -10.46 8.02
C ASP A 52 28.29 -10.71 6.77
N LEU A 53 29.35 -11.50 6.98
CA LEU A 53 30.28 -11.91 5.93
C LEU A 53 29.58 -12.62 4.77
N GLN A 54 28.56 -13.44 5.04
CA GLN A 54 27.82 -14.15 3.99
C GLN A 54 27.07 -13.17 3.09
N LEU A 55 26.33 -12.22 3.69
CA LEU A 55 25.62 -11.17 2.94
C LEU A 55 26.61 -10.31 2.15
N ARG A 56 27.75 -9.97 2.75
CA ARG A 56 28.79 -9.17 2.09
C ARG A 56 29.35 -9.87 0.85
N TYR A 57 29.74 -11.14 0.95
CA TYR A 57 30.26 -11.88 -0.19
C TYR A 57 29.22 -12.09 -1.29
N VAL A 58 27.97 -12.40 -0.93
CA VAL A 58 26.87 -12.53 -1.90
C VAL A 58 26.60 -11.20 -2.60
N GLY A 59 26.56 -10.10 -1.86
CA GLY A 59 26.37 -8.75 -2.41
C GLY A 59 27.49 -8.37 -3.38
N TRP A 60 28.76 -8.52 -2.96
CA TRP A 60 29.92 -8.24 -3.81
C TRP A 60 29.98 -9.13 -5.04
N ALA A 61 29.70 -10.43 -4.90
CA ALA A 61 29.64 -11.35 -6.03
C ALA A 61 28.55 -10.93 -7.03
N THR A 62 27.38 -10.52 -6.53
CA THR A 62 26.26 -10.05 -7.36
C THR A 62 26.60 -8.75 -8.07
N ILE A 63 27.23 -7.79 -7.39
CA ILE A 63 27.71 -6.54 -7.98
C ILE A 63 28.76 -6.84 -9.05
N ALA A 64 29.77 -7.66 -8.75
CA ALA A 64 30.81 -8.03 -9.71
C ALA A 64 30.22 -8.74 -10.94
N LEU A 65 29.31 -9.69 -10.72
CA LEU A 65 28.67 -10.46 -11.78
C LEU A 65 27.77 -9.56 -12.65
N SER A 66 26.99 -8.66 -12.06
CA SER A 66 26.14 -7.73 -12.81
C SER A 66 26.95 -6.67 -13.57
N PHE A 67 28.02 -6.14 -12.95
CA PHE A 67 28.94 -5.18 -13.57
C PHE A 67 29.67 -5.77 -14.78
N VAL A 68 29.90 -7.09 -14.80
CA VAL A 68 30.54 -7.77 -15.93
C VAL A 68 29.50 -8.26 -16.94
N LEU A 69 28.51 -9.05 -16.52
CA LEU A 69 27.55 -9.68 -17.44
C LEU A 69 26.62 -8.67 -18.11
N GLY A 70 26.17 -7.64 -17.40
CA GLY A 70 25.26 -6.62 -17.93
C GLY A 70 25.84 -5.91 -19.15
N PRO A 71 27.01 -5.25 -19.03
CA PRO A 71 27.66 -4.59 -20.15
C PRO A 71 28.05 -5.55 -21.28
N ILE A 72 28.49 -6.77 -20.97
CA ILE A 72 28.81 -7.77 -22.00
C ILE A 72 27.56 -8.14 -22.81
N MET A 73 26.43 -8.45 -22.15
CA MET A 73 25.20 -8.78 -22.88
C MET A 73 24.64 -7.61 -23.66
N ALA A 74 24.69 -6.40 -23.11
CA ALA A 74 24.30 -5.19 -23.84
C ALA A 74 25.19 -4.97 -25.07
N ALA A 75 26.50 -5.16 -24.95
CA ALA A 75 27.44 -5.09 -26.07
C ALA A 75 27.17 -6.17 -27.13
N ARG A 76 26.71 -7.36 -26.74
CA ARG A 76 26.36 -8.43 -27.68
C ARG A 76 25.06 -8.19 -28.42
N ILE A 77 24.07 -7.59 -27.76
CA ILE A 77 22.74 -7.36 -28.33
C ILE A 77 22.70 -6.06 -29.17
N TYR A 78 23.20 -4.96 -28.61
CA TYR A 78 23.10 -3.62 -29.22
C TYR A 78 24.43 -3.10 -29.76
N GLY A 79 25.54 -3.71 -29.37
CA GLY A 79 26.86 -3.29 -29.77
C GLY A 79 27.32 -3.89 -31.09
N GLY A 80 28.55 -3.58 -31.48
CA GLY A 80 29.14 -4.01 -32.74
C GLY A 80 30.19 -3.04 -33.25
N SER A 81 30.79 -3.35 -34.39
CA SER A 81 31.67 -2.40 -35.08
C SER A 81 30.87 -1.20 -35.60
N LEU A 82 31.47 -0.01 -35.52
CA LEU A 82 30.91 1.18 -36.15
C LEU A 82 30.68 0.95 -37.64
N ARG A 83 29.64 1.59 -38.18
CA ARG A 83 29.32 1.51 -39.61
C ARG A 83 30.44 2.14 -40.43
N ASN A 84 30.67 1.61 -41.63
CA ASN A 84 31.78 2.03 -42.49
C ASN A 84 31.79 3.55 -42.71
N GLY A 85 32.87 4.21 -42.27
CA GLY A 85 33.06 5.67 -42.39
C GLY A 85 32.76 6.46 -41.12
N GLU A 86 32.12 5.86 -40.11
CA GLU A 86 31.87 6.52 -38.82
C GLU A 86 33.02 6.28 -37.84
N LYS A 87 33.40 7.33 -37.10
CA LYS A 87 34.46 7.28 -36.08
C LYS A 87 33.86 7.65 -34.73
N ALA A 88 34.14 6.85 -33.71
CA ALA A 88 33.80 7.19 -32.34
C ALA A 88 34.57 8.43 -31.90
N THR A 89 33.96 9.24 -31.02
CA THR A 89 34.69 10.30 -30.34
C THR A 89 35.78 9.69 -29.44
N PRO A 90 36.88 10.39 -29.17
CA PRO A 90 38.02 9.84 -28.41
C PRO A 90 37.63 9.27 -27.03
N LEU A 91 36.61 9.86 -26.39
CA LEU A 91 36.15 9.45 -25.06
C LEU A 91 35.43 8.10 -25.03
N VAL A 92 34.75 7.70 -26.10
CA VAL A 92 34.02 6.42 -26.18
C VAL A 92 34.68 5.42 -27.12
N HIS A 93 35.81 5.77 -27.72
CA HIS A 93 36.54 4.87 -28.60
C HIS A 93 36.89 3.54 -27.91
N TRP A 94 37.37 3.60 -26.67
CA TRP A 94 37.69 2.41 -25.87
C TRP A 94 36.47 1.51 -25.68
N LEU A 95 35.29 2.09 -25.45
CA LEU A 95 34.04 1.37 -25.23
C LEU A 95 33.56 0.68 -26.51
N THR A 96 33.60 1.38 -27.64
CA THR A 96 33.23 0.79 -28.95
C THR A 96 34.22 -0.31 -29.38
N SER A 97 35.51 -0.15 -29.08
CA SER A 97 36.55 -1.16 -29.31
C SER A 97 36.37 -2.40 -28.42
N LEU A 98 35.93 -2.20 -27.18
CA LEU A 98 35.65 -3.30 -26.27
C LEU A 98 34.35 -4.03 -26.65
N SER A 99 33.30 -3.28 -26.99
CA SER A 99 32.00 -3.82 -27.39
C SER A 99 32.10 -4.68 -28.66
N SER A 100 32.90 -4.27 -29.64
CA SER A 100 33.07 -5.02 -30.88
C SER A 100 33.77 -6.37 -30.70
N LYS A 101 34.51 -6.57 -29.59
CA LYS A 101 35.18 -7.85 -29.27
C LYS A 101 34.22 -8.93 -28.78
N PHE A 102 33.06 -8.57 -28.23
CA PHE A 102 32.13 -9.54 -27.64
C PHE A 102 31.21 -10.24 -28.67
N GLY A 103 31.32 -9.87 -29.95
CA GLY A 103 30.49 -10.41 -31.03
C GLY A 103 29.06 -9.86 -31.01
N SER A 104 28.25 -10.28 -31.98
CA SER A 104 26.83 -9.92 -32.03
C SER A 104 25.95 -11.15 -31.78
N GLN A 105 24.82 -10.92 -31.12
CA GLN A 105 23.77 -11.92 -30.92
C GLN A 105 22.47 -11.36 -31.49
N ASN A 106 21.92 -12.03 -32.50
CA ASN A 106 20.61 -11.67 -33.01
C ASN A 106 19.54 -12.10 -32.00
N VAL A 107 18.75 -11.14 -31.51
CA VAL A 107 17.63 -11.36 -30.59
C VAL A 107 16.29 -10.93 -31.21
N ASP A 108 16.24 -10.65 -32.52
CA ASP A 108 15.05 -10.15 -33.21
C ASP A 108 13.84 -11.08 -33.04
N GLU A 109 14.05 -12.39 -33.14
CA GLU A 109 12.98 -13.39 -32.93
C GLU A 109 12.46 -13.37 -31.49
N LEU A 110 13.36 -13.22 -30.51
CA LEU A 110 12.98 -13.17 -29.10
C LEU A 110 12.31 -11.83 -28.77
N ALA A 111 12.81 -10.72 -29.30
CA ALA A 111 12.26 -9.38 -29.10
C ALA A 111 10.86 -9.23 -29.70
N ASN A 112 10.58 -9.90 -30.82
CA ASN A 112 9.26 -9.94 -31.45
C ASN A 112 8.41 -11.15 -31.03
N SER A 113 8.86 -11.92 -30.04
CA SER A 113 8.12 -13.08 -29.55
C SER A 113 6.95 -12.64 -28.66
N GLN A 114 5.95 -13.51 -28.56
CA GLN A 114 4.83 -13.35 -27.63
C GLN A 114 5.30 -13.28 -26.16
N LEU A 115 6.44 -13.88 -25.84
CA LEU A 115 7.03 -13.79 -24.50
C LEU A 115 7.54 -12.38 -24.22
N ALA A 116 8.21 -11.74 -25.18
CA ALA A 116 8.67 -10.35 -25.01
C ALA A 116 7.49 -9.38 -24.89
N GLU A 117 6.45 -9.58 -25.70
CA GLU A 117 5.19 -8.83 -25.58
C GLU A 117 4.55 -9.03 -24.20
N ALA A 118 4.49 -10.28 -23.71
CA ALA A 118 3.97 -10.58 -22.38
C ALA A 118 4.83 -9.92 -21.29
N LEU A 119 6.16 -10.02 -21.33
CA LEU A 119 7.05 -9.37 -20.36
C LEU A 119 6.89 -7.84 -20.36
N GLN A 120 6.72 -7.24 -21.54
CA GLN A 120 6.47 -5.81 -21.69
C GLN A 120 5.13 -5.42 -21.06
N ASN A 121 4.10 -6.28 -21.19
CA ASN A 121 2.80 -6.13 -20.54
C ASN A 121 2.76 -6.69 -19.11
N ARG A 122 3.91 -6.76 -18.41
CA ARG A 122 4.03 -7.27 -17.03
C ARG A 122 3.40 -8.66 -16.84
N LEU A 123 3.59 -9.52 -17.83
CA LEU A 123 3.02 -10.87 -17.93
C LEU A 123 1.50 -10.93 -17.77
N TYR A 124 0.80 -9.83 -18.06
CA TYR A 124 -0.65 -9.69 -17.85
C TYR A 124 -1.09 -9.98 -16.40
N PHE A 125 -0.17 -9.85 -15.43
CA PHE A 125 -0.53 -10.04 -14.03
C PHE A 125 -1.58 -9.01 -13.59
N ASP A 126 -1.44 -7.77 -14.05
CA ASP A 126 -2.37 -6.68 -13.72
C ASP A 126 -3.79 -7.01 -14.19
N ASP A 127 -3.94 -7.40 -15.45
CA ASP A 127 -5.23 -7.80 -16.04
C ASP A 127 -5.84 -9.03 -15.34
N LEU A 128 -5.01 -9.99 -14.92
CA LEU A 128 -5.47 -11.15 -14.16
C LEU A 128 -5.96 -10.73 -12.78
N TYR A 129 -5.20 -9.89 -12.06
CA TYR A 129 -5.59 -9.37 -10.76
C TYR A 129 -6.89 -8.58 -10.87
N GLU A 130 -6.97 -7.62 -11.79
CA GLU A 130 -8.19 -6.85 -12.04
C GLU A 130 -9.35 -7.76 -12.41
N GLY A 131 -9.14 -8.74 -13.28
CA GLY A 131 -10.17 -9.71 -13.66
C GLY A 131 -10.68 -10.54 -12.48
N VAL A 132 -9.78 -10.99 -11.59
CA VAL A 132 -10.15 -11.73 -10.37
C VAL A 132 -10.90 -10.83 -9.41
N LEU A 133 -10.38 -9.63 -9.14
CA LEU A 133 -10.99 -8.66 -8.23
C LEU A 133 -12.38 -8.23 -8.72
N ALA A 134 -12.50 -7.89 -10.01
CA ALA A 134 -13.75 -7.49 -10.63
C ALA A 134 -14.81 -8.59 -10.60
N ARG A 135 -14.40 -9.86 -10.76
CA ARG A 135 -15.34 -11.00 -10.75
C ARG A 135 -15.71 -11.48 -9.36
N THR A 136 -14.88 -11.24 -8.35
CA THR A 136 -15.10 -11.78 -6.99
C THR A 136 -15.42 -10.70 -5.98
N ILE A 137 -14.52 -9.72 -5.81
CA ILE A 137 -14.62 -8.72 -4.74
C ILE A 137 -15.67 -7.67 -5.05
N VAL A 138 -15.71 -7.14 -6.28
CA VAL A 138 -16.67 -6.10 -6.67
C VAL A 138 -18.13 -6.52 -6.46
N PRO A 139 -18.60 -7.70 -6.94
CA PRO A 139 -19.99 -8.10 -6.71
C PRO A 139 -20.27 -8.37 -5.24
N PHE A 140 -19.32 -8.90 -4.48
CA PHE A 140 -19.47 -9.08 -3.03
C PHE A 140 -19.59 -7.75 -2.29
N ALA A 141 -18.76 -6.76 -2.63
CA ALA A 141 -18.84 -5.41 -2.07
C ALA A 141 -20.17 -4.74 -2.41
N ASN A 142 -20.65 -4.87 -3.65
CA ASN A 142 -21.96 -4.37 -4.06
C ASN A 142 -23.10 -5.05 -3.28
N PHE A 143 -22.99 -6.36 -3.04
CA PHE A 143 -23.96 -7.09 -2.21
C PHE A 143 -23.94 -6.59 -0.76
N ALA A 144 -22.76 -6.42 -0.17
CA ALA A 144 -22.63 -5.88 1.19
C ALA A 144 -23.22 -4.47 1.30
N ALA A 145 -22.94 -3.60 0.33
CA ALA A 145 -23.51 -2.25 0.27
C ALA A 145 -25.04 -2.27 0.10
N TRP A 146 -25.56 -3.18 -0.71
CA TRP A 146 -27.01 -3.39 -0.82
C TRP A 146 -27.60 -3.89 0.49
N PHE A 147 -26.96 -4.85 1.16
CA PHE A 147 -27.42 -5.41 2.42
C PHE A 147 -27.47 -4.35 3.52
N ASP A 148 -26.41 -3.56 3.67
CA ASP A 148 -26.37 -2.45 4.62
C ASP A 148 -27.52 -1.47 4.38
N LYS A 149 -27.64 -0.98 3.14
CA LYS A 149 -28.66 0.01 2.76
C LYS A 149 -30.11 -0.47 2.93
N ASN A 150 -30.39 -1.75 2.70
CA ASN A 150 -31.76 -2.27 2.71
C ASN A 150 -32.13 -2.91 4.05
N VAL A 151 -31.20 -3.63 4.68
CA VAL A 151 -31.45 -4.39 5.91
C VAL A 151 -31.04 -3.58 7.12
N ILE A 152 -29.76 -3.19 7.23
CA ILE A 152 -29.23 -2.52 8.42
C ILE A 152 -29.89 -1.15 8.56
N ASP A 153 -29.87 -0.36 7.50
CA ASP A 153 -30.47 0.98 7.44
C ASP A 153 -32.00 0.94 7.70
N GLY A 154 -32.67 -0.11 7.20
CA GLY A 154 -34.09 -0.32 7.43
C GLY A 154 -34.41 -0.59 8.90
N VAL A 155 -33.64 -1.46 9.56
CA VAL A 155 -33.77 -1.75 10.99
C VAL A 155 -33.53 -0.50 11.83
N ILE A 156 -32.48 0.27 11.53
CA ILE A 156 -32.16 1.50 12.26
C ILE A 156 -33.31 2.51 12.15
N LYS A 157 -33.82 2.77 10.94
CA LYS A 157 -34.93 3.70 10.71
C LYS A 157 -36.20 3.26 11.44
N GLN A 158 -36.45 1.95 11.55
CA GLN A 158 -37.61 1.44 12.29
C GLN A 158 -37.47 1.68 13.80
N ILE A 159 -36.28 1.48 14.37
CA ILE A 159 -36.00 1.79 15.77
C ILE A 159 -36.15 3.28 16.03
N GLU A 160 -35.59 4.11 15.16
CA GLU A 160 -35.70 5.58 15.23
C GLU A 160 -37.17 6.02 15.21
N SER A 161 -37.94 5.55 14.23
CA SER A 161 -39.36 5.89 14.07
C SER A 161 -40.17 5.49 15.31
N ASN A 162 -39.98 4.28 15.83
CA ASN A 162 -40.68 3.82 17.04
C ASN A 162 -40.33 4.67 18.27
N SER A 163 -39.06 5.07 18.41
CA SER A 163 -38.59 5.94 19.50
C SER A 163 -39.18 7.35 19.41
N VAL A 164 -39.16 7.94 18.21
CA VAL A 164 -39.73 9.27 17.95
C VAL A 164 -41.24 9.26 18.17
N LEU A 165 -41.94 8.25 17.66
CA LEU A 165 -43.37 8.08 17.90
C LEU A 165 -43.66 8.00 19.39
N GLY A 166 -43.00 7.09 20.11
CA GLY A 166 -43.13 6.95 21.56
C GLY A 166 -42.94 8.28 22.30
N SER A 167 -41.93 9.03 21.92
CA SER A 167 -41.64 10.36 22.48
C SER A 167 -42.78 11.35 22.22
N VAL A 168 -43.36 11.36 21.02
CA VAL A 168 -44.51 12.21 20.70
C VAL A 168 -45.74 11.81 21.51
N GLN A 169 -45.98 10.51 21.74
CA GLN A 169 -47.08 10.08 22.60
C GLN A 169 -46.88 10.49 24.06
N ILE A 170 -45.68 10.34 24.62
CA ILE A 170 -45.36 10.82 25.97
C ILE A 170 -45.58 12.33 26.08
N ARG A 171 -45.15 13.10 25.07
CA ARG A 171 -45.32 14.56 25.03
C ARG A 171 -46.79 15.00 25.03
N ARG A 172 -47.70 14.19 24.48
CA ARG A 172 -49.15 14.50 24.50
C ARG A 172 -49.77 14.32 25.89
N ILE A 173 -49.18 13.49 26.74
CA ILE A 173 -49.65 13.28 28.12
C ILE A 173 -49.30 14.49 29.01
N THR A 174 -48.24 15.23 28.68
CA THR A 174 -47.88 16.47 29.39
C THR A 174 -48.69 17.65 28.85
N THR A 175 -49.80 17.99 29.51
CA THR A 175 -50.76 19.04 29.08
C THR A 175 -50.34 20.47 29.45
N GLY A 176 -49.33 20.64 30.31
CA GLY A 176 -48.88 21.96 30.79
C GLY A 176 -49.75 22.58 31.89
N SER A 177 -50.84 21.91 32.30
CA SER A 177 -51.75 22.35 33.36
C SER A 177 -51.32 21.83 34.73
N ALA A 178 -51.17 22.72 35.73
CA ALA A 178 -50.80 22.35 37.10
C ALA A 178 -51.77 21.35 37.75
N ARG A 179 -53.07 21.44 37.43
CA ARG A 179 -54.11 20.54 37.94
C ARG A 179 -53.90 19.09 37.49
N ASP A 180 -53.54 18.91 36.23
CA ASP A 180 -53.40 17.58 35.63
C ASP A 180 -52.18 16.85 36.19
N TYR A 181 -51.09 17.58 36.49
CA TYR A 181 -49.92 17.02 37.16
C TYR A 181 -50.23 16.55 38.59
N ILE A 182 -51.01 17.32 39.36
CA ILE A 182 -51.43 16.93 40.72
C ILE A 182 -52.30 15.66 40.66
N LEU A 183 -53.22 15.57 39.70
CA LEU A 183 -54.06 14.38 39.49
C LEU A 183 -53.22 13.15 39.15
N MET A 184 -52.28 13.25 38.21
CA MET A 184 -51.39 12.14 37.84
C MET A 184 -50.47 11.71 39.00
N ALA A 185 -49.97 12.65 39.81
CA ALA A 185 -49.19 12.33 41.00
C ALA A 185 -50.01 11.57 42.06
N ALA A 186 -51.26 11.99 42.30
CA ALA A 186 -52.15 11.30 43.23
C ALA A 186 -52.49 9.87 42.75
N VAL A 187 -52.79 9.70 41.46
CA VAL A 187 -53.01 8.37 40.86
C VAL A 187 -51.76 7.50 40.99
N GLY A 188 -50.58 8.04 40.66
CA GLY A 188 -49.30 7.34 40.79
C GLY A 188 -49.03 6.87 42.22
N ALA A 189 -49.29 7.71 43.22
CA ALA A 189 -49.13 7.35 44.63
C ALA A 189 -50.09 6.23 45.07
N LEU A 190 -51.35 6.27 44.63
CA LEU A 190 -52.33 5.20 44.90
C LEU A 190 -51.93 3.88 44.23
N CYS A 191 -51.43 3.92 43.00
CA CYS A 191 -50.92 2.73 42.30
C CYS A 191 -49.73 2.12 43.02
N ILE A 192 -48.75 2.93 43.46
CA ILE A 192 -47.59 2.45 44.22
C ILE A 192 -48.05 1.82 45.54
N PHE A 193 -48.95 2.47 46.27
CA PHE A 193 -49.52 1.92 47.50
C PHE A 193 -50.21 0.56 47.26
N ALA A 194 -51.03 0.45 46.21
CA ALA A 194 -51.69 -0.78 45.85
C ALA A 194 -50.70 -1.90 45.45
N LEU A 195 -49.64 -1.57 44.71
CA LEU A 195 -48.59 -2.53 44.35
C LEU A 195 -47.83 -3.03 45.58
N ILE A 196 -47.46 -2.14 46.49
CA ILE A 196 -46.77 -2.52 47.74
C ILE A 196 -47.68 -3.39 48.61
N TRP A 197 -48.95 -3.01 48.75
CA TRP A 197 -49.93 -3.78 49.51
C TRP A 197 -50.21 -5.16 48.89
N GLY A 198 -50.33 -5.22 47.56
CA GLY A 198 -50.60 -6.45 46.82
C GLY A 198 -49.42 -7.41 46.70
N VAL A 199 -48.17 -6.93 46.85
CA VAL A 199 -46.97 -7.78 46.98
C VAL A 199 -46.79 -8.31 48.40
N GLY A 200 -47.34 -7.60 49.40
CA GLY A 200 -47.29 -8.01 50.81
C GLY A 200 -48.48 -8.87 51.28
N ALA A 201 -49.44 -9.14 50.40
CA ALA A 201 -50.60 -10.01 50.63
C ALA A 201 -50.42 -11.35 49.90
#